data_AF-A0ABD2R0L1-F1
#
_entry.id   AF-A0ABD2R0L1-F1
#
_cell.length_a   1.000
_cell.length_b   1.000
_cell.length_c   1.000
_cell.angle_alpha   90.00
_cell.angle_beta   90.00
_cell.angle_gamma   90.00
#
_symmetry.space_group_name_H-M   'P 1'
#
loop_
_entity.id
_entity.type
_entity.pdbx_description
1 polymer ?
#
loop_
_entity_poly.entity_id
_entity_poly.type
_entity_poly.pdbx_seq_one_letter_code
_entity_poly.pdbx_strand_id
1 'polypeptide(L)'
;MLCSIQYRVIRENADDAFYELQNPREQIQAYVFDVVRAHVPKLNLDELFEQKDEVAKAVLEELEKVMGAYGYNIEHILMVDIIPDSSVRKAMNEINAAQRMQLASVYKGEAEKILQVKKAEAEAEAKYLGGVGVARQRQAITDGLRENILNFSHKVEGTSAKEVMDLIMITQYFDTIKELGNSSKNTTVFLPHGPGHVRDIGQQIRNGMMEAASAQHVNTE
;
A
#
# COMPACT_ATOMS: atom_id res chain seq x y z
N MET A 1 42.80 -2.66 -5.88
CA MET A 1 43.27 -1.82 -4.77
C MET A 1 44.55 -1.14 -5.19
N LEU A 2 44.65 0.17 -5.01
CA LEU A 2 45.89 0.91 -5.22
C LEU A 2 46.45 1.24 -3.84
N CYS A 3 47.44 0.47 -3.40
CA CYS A 3 48.11 0.67 -2.13
C CYS A 3 49.61 0.76 -2.38
N SER A 4 50.26 1.74 -1.78
CA SER A 4 51.72 1.91 -1.80
C SER A 4 52.26 1.59 -0.42
N ILE A 5 53.26 0.72 -0.36
CA ILE A 5 53.83 0.24 0.90
C ILE A 5 55.32 0.57 0.88
N GLN A 6 55.77 1.30 1.90
CA GLN A 6 57.17 1.59 2.14
C GLN A 6 57.68 0.62 3.19
N TYR A 7 58.68 -0.19 2.83
CA TYR A 7 59.30 -1.15 3.73
C TYR A 7 60.82 -1.08 3.62
N ARG A 8 61.49 -1.44 4.72
CA ARG A 8 62.94 -1.49 4.84
C ARG A 8 63.36 -2.78 5.53
N VAL A 9 64.47 -3.37 5.09
CA VAL A 9 65.07 -4.51 5.78
C VAL A 9 65.75 -4.05 7.07
N ILE A 10 65.50 -4.76 8.17
CA ILE A 10 66.17 -4.52 9.45
C ILE A 10 67.60 -5.03 9.31
N ARG A 11 68.58 -4.16 9.56
CA ARG A 11 70.02 -4.50 9.38
C ARG A 11 70.46 -5.69 10.23
N GLU A 12 69.83 -5.89 11.37
CA GLU A 12 70.14 -6.97 12.32
C GLU A 12 69.67 -8.34 11.82
N ASN A 13 68.60 -8.39 11.01
CA ASN A 13 68.00 -9.61 10.46
C ASN A 13 68.10 -9.64 8.92
N ALA A 14 69.19 -9.07 8.38
CA ALA A 14 69.38 -8.99 6.93
C ALA A 14 69.54 -10.38 6.28
N ASP A 15 70.07 -11.35 7.02
CA ASP A 15 70.23 -12.72 6.58
C ASP A 15 68.86 -13.42 6.44
N ASP A 16 68.00 -13.31 7.46
CA ASP A 16 66.64 -13.88 7.45
C ASP A 16 65.81 -13.28 6.32
N ALA A 17 65.86 -11.95 6.15
CA ALA A 17 65.14 -11.26 5.08
C ALA A 17 65.59 -11.69 3.67
N PHE A 18 66.85 -12.08 3.49
CA PHE A 18 67.38 -12.48 2.19
C PHE A 18 67.18 -13.97 1.89
N TYR A 19 67.21 -14.84 2.92
CA TYR A 19 67.18 -16.29 2.74
C TYR A 19 65.81 -16.92 3.02
N GLU A 20 64.97 -16.34 3.88
CA GLU A 20 63.68 -16.93 4.24
C GLU A 20 62.54 -16.55 3.28
N LEU A 21 62.66 -15.42 2.57
CA LEU A 21 61.58 -14.88 1.74
C LEU A 21 62.01 -14.75 0.26
N GLN A 22 61.44 -15.59 -0.61
CA GLN A 22 61.78 -15.56 -2.04
C GLN A 22 61.22 -14.34 -2.79
N ASN A 23 60.00 -13.89 -2.44
CA ASN A 23 59.36 -12.75 -3.11
C ASN A 23 58.60 -11.85 -2.12
N PRO A 24 59.31 -10.93 -1.42
CA PRO A 24 58.71 -10.05 -0.41
C PRO A 24 57.53 -9.23 -0.94
N ARG A 25 57.64 -8.74 -2.18
CA ARG A 25 56.64 -7.85 -2.75
C ARG A 25 55.30 -8.55 -2.97
N GLU A 26 55.34 -9.75 -3.53
CA GLU A 26 54.14 -10.54 -3.82
C GLU A 26 53.48 -11.03 -2.52
N GLN A 27 54.30 -11.45 -1.55
CA GLN A 27 53.81 -11.91 -0.26
C GLN A 27 53.16 -10.79 0.56
N ILE A 28 53.79 -9.61 0.61
CA ILE A 28 53.18 -8.41 1.22
C ILE A 28 51.84 -8.10 0.56
N GLN A 29 51.76 -8.13 -0.79
CA GLN A 29 50.52 -7.87 -1.51
C GLN A 29 49.42 -8.89 -1.17
N ALA A 30 49.78 -10.17 -1.06
CA ALA A 30 48.84 -11.23 -0.70
C ALA A 30 48.28 -11.05 0.71
N TYR A 31 49.13 -10.74 1.70
CA TYR A 31 48.70 -10.46 3.07
C TYR A 31 47.79 -9.25 3.17
N VAL A 32 48.17 -8.13 2.52
CA VAL A 32 47.31 -6.94 2.48
C VAL A 32 45.96 -7.24 1.86
N PHE A 33 45.92 -8.05 0.79
CA PHE A 33 44.67 -8.44 0.16
C PHE A 33 43.77 -9.26 1.10
N ASP A 34 44.35 -10.18 1.87
CA ASP A 34 43.59 -11.02 2.80
C ASP A 34 42.99 -10.20 3.95
N VAL A 35 43.78 -9.32 4.57
CA VAL A 35 43.33 -8.46 5.67
C VAL A 35 42.20 -7.53 5.21
N VAL A 36 42.36 -6.90 4.04
CA VAL A 36 41.35 -6.03 3.44
C VAL A 36 40.08 -6.82 3.11
N ARG A 37 40.21 -8.03 2.55
CA ARG A 37 39.07 -8.90 2.26
C ARG A 37 38.30 -9.30 3.53
N ALA A 38 38.97 -9.46 4.66
CA ALA A 38 38.33 -9.80 5.93
C ALA A 38 37.66 -8.60 6.62
N HIS A 39 38.19 -7.39 6.46
CA HIS A 39 37.70 -6.17 7.11
C HIS A 39 36.64 -5.41 6.30
N VAL A 40 36.82 -5.28 4.99
CA VAL A 40 35.96 -4.48 4.11
C VAL A 40 34.47 -4.89 4.16
N PRO A 41 34.10 -6.19 4.20
CA PRO A 41 32.69 -6.58 4.23
C PRO A 41 31.97 -6.28 5.55
N LYS A 42 32.70 -5.98 6.63
CA LYS A 42 32.11 -5.66 7.94
C LYS A 42 31.64 -4.21 8.03
N LEU A 43 32.12 -3.35 7.14
CA LEU A 43 31.82 -1.93 7.10
C LEU A 43 30.84 -1.62 5.97
N ASN A 44 30.01 -0.61 6.16
CA ASN A 44 29.18 -0.08 5.08
C ASN A 44 30.05 0.58 4.01
N LEU A 45 29.54 0.70 2.78
CA LEU A 45 30.31 1.30 1.68
C LEU A 45 30.72 2.75 2.00
N ASP A 46 29.83 3.51 2.65
CA ASP A 46 30.10 4.90 3.05
C ASP A 46 31.12 4.96 4.20
N GLU A 47 30.98 4.09 5.20
CA GLU A 47 31.93 3.95 6.32
C GLU A 47 33.33 3.54 5.82
N LEU A 48 33.41 2.69 4.80
CA LEU A 48 34.68 2.29 4.18
C LEU A 48 35.43 3.48 3.56
N PHE A 49 34.71 4.46 3.02
CA PHE A 49 35.32 5.66 2.45
C PHE A 49 35.75 6.66 3.53
N GLU A 50 35.01 6.75 4.63
CA GLU A 50 35.35 7.63 5.76
C GLU A 50 36.47 7.04 6.63
N GLN A 51 36.48 5.73 6.85
CA GLN A 51 37.43 5.01 7.72
C GLN A 51 38.62 4.41 6.96
N LYS A 52 39.01 4.97 5.81
CA LYS A 52 40.18 4.49 5.04
C LYS A 52 41.45 4.42 5.90
N ASP A 53 41.65 5.40 6.77
CA ASP A 53 42.81 5.47 7.66
C ASP A 53 42.79 4.38 8.74
N GLU A 54 41.60 4.02 9.23
CA GLU A 54 41.43 2.96 10.24
C GLU A 54 41.75 1.59 9.63
N VAL A 55 41.27 1.33 8.40
CA VAL A 55 41.63 0.12 7.65
C VAL A 55 43.12 0.09 7.35
N ALA A 56 43.72 1.22 6.97
CA ALA A 56 45.16 1.30 6.73
C ALA A 56 45.98 0.99 7.99
N LYS A 57 45.53 1.45 9.16
CA LYS A 57 46.16 1.16 10.45
C LYS A 57 46.06 -0.32 10.81
N ALA A 58 44.88 -0.92 10.65
CA ALA A 58 44.69 -2.36 10.89
C ALA A 58 45.60 -3.22 10.00
N VAL A 59 45.70 -2.86 8.71
CA VAL A 59 46.61 -3.52 7.76
C VAL A 59 48.08 -3.34 8.17
N LEU A 60 48.47 -2.15 8.65
CA LEU A 60 49.83 -1.88 9.11
C LEU A 60 50.20 -2.77 10.30
N GLU A 61 49.37 -2.81 11.33
CA GLU A 61 49.63 -3.61 12.55
C GLU A 61 49.76 -5.11 12.24
N GLU A 62 48.90 -5.62 11.35
CA GLU A 62 48.91 -7.03 10.99
C GLU A 62 50.09 -7.39 10.07
N LEU A 63 50.43 -6.50 9.13
CA LEU A 63 51.59 -6.68 8.25
C LEU A 63 52.91 -6.56 9.02
N GLU A 64 53.04 -5.62 9.97
CA GLU A 64 54.23 -5.44 10.80
C GLU A 64 54.52 -6.70 11.64
N LYS A 65 53.47 -7.32 12.20
CA LYS A 65 53.60 -8.56 12.98
C LYS A 65 54.13 -9.73 12.15
N VAL A 66 53.62 -9.90 10.92
CA VAL A 66 54.01 -11.02 10.05
C VAL A 66 55.36 -10.76 9.40
N MET A 67 55.56 -9.57 8.83
CA MET A 67 56.77 -9.22 8.08
C MET A 67 57.96 -8.94 9.01
N GLY A 68 57.71 -8.53 10.25
CA GLY A 68 58.75 -8.39 11.27
C GLY A 68 59.43 -9.72 11.61
N ALA A 69 58.71 -10.84 11.55
CA ALA A 69 59.30 -12.17 11.73
C ALA A 69 60.31 -12.54 10.64
N TYR A 70 60.11 -12.00 9.42
CA TYR A 70 60.99 -12.19 8.27
C TYR A 70 62.04 -11.07 8.12
N GLY A 71 62.25 -10.22 9.14
CA GLY A 71 63.26 -9.16 9.11
C GLY A 71 62.89 -7.92 8.30
N TYR A 72 61.61 -7.74 7.94
CA TYR A 72 61.12 -6.54 7.23
C TYR A 72 60.38 -5.60 8.18
N ASN A 73 60.78 -4.32 8.17
CA ASN A 73 60.07 -3.25 8.85
C ASN A 73 59.20 -2.47 7.86
N ILE A 74 57.94 -2.21 8.21
CA ILE A 74 57.01 -1.42 7.40
C ILE A 74 56.98 0.01 7.96
N GLU A 75 57.43 0.99 7.17
CA GLU A 75 57.49 2.39 7.63
C GLU A 75 56.13 3.09 7.46
N HIS A 76 55.56 3.00 6.26
CA HIS A 76 54.30 3.66 5.93
C HIS A 76 53.49 2.87 4.90
N ILE A 77 52.17 2.88 5.08
CA ILE A 77 51.21 2.36 4.11
C ILE A 77 50.34 3.53 3.66
N LEU A 78 50.34 3.81 2.35
CA LEU A 78 49.46 4.80 1.74
C LEU A 78 48.36 4.09 0.95
N MET A 79 47.13 4.24 1.41
CA MET A 79 45.96 3.68 0.77
C MET A 79 45.35 4.72 -0.18
N VAL A 80 45.46 4.50 -1.49
CA VAL A 80 44.93 5.43 -2.50
C VAL A 80 43.44 5.15 -2.69
N ASP A 81 43.10 3.91 -3.06
CA ASP A 81 41.70 3.48 -3.21
C ASP A 81 41.49 1.99 -2.92
N ILE A 82 40.46 1.74 -2.11
CA ILE A 82 39.90 0.43 -1.85
C ILE A 82 38.77 0.23 -2.84
N ILE A 83 39.02 -0.59 -3.85
CA ILE A 83 37.99 -1.03 -4.79
C ILE A 83 37.75 -2.50 -4.46
N PRO A 84 36.62 -2.84 -3.80
CA PRO A 84 36.26 -4.22 -3.55
C PRO A 84 36.12 -4.98 -4.88
N ASP A 85 36.35 -6.28 -4.81
CA ASP A 85 36.08 -7.18 -5.92
C ASP A 85 34.64 -7.00 -6.42
N SER A 86 34.46 -7.14 -7.73
CA SER A 86 33.15 -7.13 -8.40
C SER A 86 32.10 -8.01 -7.70
N SER A 87 32.52 -9.20 -7.23
CA SER A 87 31.67 -10.16 -6.53
C SER A 87 31.18 -9.62 -5.18
N VAL A 88 32.09 -9.07 -4.38
CA VAL A 88 31.80 -8.47 -3.06
C VAL A 88 30.92 -7.24 -3.22
N ARG A 89 31.21 -6.38 -4.20
CA ARG A 89 30.42 -5.17 -4.47
C ARG A 89 28.98 -5.51 -4.86
N LYS A 90 28.79 -6.55 -5.67
CA LYS A 90 27.46 -7.03 -6.03
C LYS A 90 26.70 -7.54 -4.80
N ALA A 91 27.34 -8.36 -3.97
CA ALA A 91 26.73 -8.87 -2.75
C ALA A 91 26.37 -7.73 -1.77
N MET A 92 27.26 -6.76 -1.57
CA MET A 92 27.00 -5.59 -0.73
C MET A 92 25.84 -4.74 -1.26
N ASN A 93 25.76 -4.54 -2.58
CA ASN A 93 24.65 -3.82 -3.20
C ASN A 93 23.32 -4.58 -3.03
N GLU A 94 23.32 -5.90 -3.18
CA GLU A 94 22.14 -6.73 -2.96
C GLU A 94 21.68 -6.70 -1.50
N ILE A 95 22.60 -6.78 -0.54
CA ILE A 95 22.29 -6.67 0.90
C ILE A 95 21.70 -5.29 1.21
N ASN A 96 22.34 -4.21 0.75
CA ASN A 96 21.84 -2.85 0.94
C ASN A 96 20.47 -2.64 0.29
N ALA A 97 20.29 -3.15 -0.92
CA ALA A 97 19.00 -3.10 -1.62
C ALA A 97 17.92 -3.87 -0.85
N ALA A 98 18.24 -5.07 -0.34
CA ALA A 98 17.33 -5.88 0.45
C ALA A 98 16.96 -5.21 1.78
N GLN A 99 17.91 -4.61 2.49
CA GLN A 99 17.65 -3.86 3.73
C GLN A 99 16.77 -2.64 3.47
N ARG A 100 17.07 -1.86 2.41
CA ARG A 100 16.23 -0.72 2.00
C ARG A 100 14.84 -1.17 1.59
N MET A 101 14.73 -2.28 0.87
CA MET A 101 13.45 -2.87 0.46
C MET A 101 12.66 -3.32 1.69
N GLN A 102 13.29 -3.99 2.65
CA GLN A 102 12.64 -4.44 3.89
C GLN A 102 12.11 -3.25 4.68
N LEU A 103 12.92 -2.20 4.86
CA LEU A 103 12.51 -0.97 5.54
C LEU A 103 11.31 -0.32 4.82
N ALA A 104 11.38 -0.21 3.48
CA ALA A 104 10.29 0.32 2.67
C ALA A 104 9.02 -0.55 2.76
N SER A 105 9.16 -1.88 2.79
CA SER A 105 8.05 -2.81 2.96
C SER A 105 7.38 -2.68 4.34
N VAL A 106 8.16 -2.47 5.40
CA VAL A 106 7.62 -2.22 6.75
C VAL A 106 6.80 -0.93 6.76
N TYR A 107 7.37 0.18 6.27
CA TYR A 107 6.63 1.45 6.20
C TYR A 107 5.39 1.36 5.31
N LYS A 108 5.48 0.64 4.19
CA LYS A 108 4.33 0.41 3.32
C LYS A 108 3.24 -0.40 4.02
N GLY A 109 3.61 -1.46 4.74
CA GLY A 109 2.67 -2.28 5.51
C GLY A 109 2.00 -1.48 6.64
N GLU A 110 2.75 -0.64 7.35
CA GLU A 110 2.19 0.27 8.35
C GLU A 110 1.24 1.30 7.73
N ALA A 111 1.62 1.89 6.59
CA ALA A 111 0.77 2.83 5.87
C ALA A 111 -0.53 2.17 5.39
N GLU A 112 -0.46 0.96 4.83
CA GLU A 112 -1.63 0.18 4.41
C GLU A 112 -2.55 -0.14 5.60
N LYS A 113 -1.99 -0.53 6.75
CA LYS A 113 -2.75 -0.76 7.97
C LYS A 113 -3.49 0.51 8.41
N ILE A 114 -2.81 1.65 8.46
CA ILE A 114 -3.42 2.94 8.84
C ILE A 114 -4.53 3.31 7.87
N LEU A 115 -4.29 3.16 6.56
CA LEU A 115 -5.27 3.48 5.52
C LEU A 115 -6.51 2.59 5.66
N GLN A 116 -6.34 1.29 5.89
CA GLN A 116 -7.46 0.37 6.06
C GLN A 116 -8.29 0.69 7.31
N VAL A 117 -7.64 0.98 8.44
CA VAL A 117 -8.34 1.39 9.67
C VAL A 117 -9.09 2.69 9.45
N LYS A 118 -8.44 3.72 8.87
CA LYS A 118 -9.08 5.01 8.59
C LYS A 118 -10.25 4.90 7.63
N LYS A 119 -10.15 4.03 6.63
CA LYS A 119 -11.26 3.75 5.71
C LYS A 119 -12.42 3.08 6.44
N ALA A 120 -12.16 2.10 7.30
CA ALA A 120 -13.20 1.44 8.09
C ALA A 120 -13.88 2.40 9.08
N GLU A 121 -13.10 3.26 9.74
CA GLU A 121 -13.63 4.33 10.60
C GLU A 121 -14.53 5.29 9.80
N ALA A 122 -14.05 5.76 8.64
CA ALA A 122 -14.82 6.65 7.77
C ALA A 122 -16.12 6.01 7.27
N GLU A 123 -16.10 4.73 6.89
CA GLU A 123 -17.32 4.01 6.47
C GLU A 123 -18.30 3.82 7.63
N ALA A 124 -17.81 3.53 8.84
CA ALA A 124 -18.66 3.40 10.02
C ALA A 124 -19.32 4.74 10.38
N GLU A 125 -18.54 5.82 10.37
CA GLU A 125 -19.03 7.17 10.66
C GLU A 125 -20.02 7.66 9.60
N ALA A 126 -19.75 7.39 8.31
CA ALA A 126 -20.67 7.72 7.22
C ALA A 126 -22.03 6.99 7.38
N LYS A 127 -22.02 5.70 7.74
CA LYS A 127 -23.26 4.94 8.01
C LYS A 127 -24.01 5.49 9.23
N TYR A 128 -23.29 5.86 10.28
CA TYR A 128 -23.89 6.46 11.48
C TYR A 128 -24.57 7.80 11.15
N LEU A 129 -23.84 8.71 10.50
CA LEU A 129 -24.36 10.02 10.07
C LEU A 129 -25.54 9.88 9.10
N GLY A 130 -25.48 8.92 8.18
CA GLY A 130 -26.60 8.60 7.29
C GLY A 130 -27.84 8.14 8.07
N GLY A 131 -27.69 7.26 9.05
CA GLY A 131 -28.78 6.81 9.92
C GLY A 131 -29.40 7.96 10.74
N VAL A 132 -28.56 8.80 11.35
CA VAL A 132 -29.00 10.01 12.08
C VAL A 132 -29.72 10.97 11.15
N GLY A 133 -29.22 11.16 9.93
CA GLY A 133 -29.84 11.99 8.89
C GLY A 133 -31.25 11.51 8.54
N VAL A 134 -31.43 10.21 8.30
CA VAL A 134 -32.75 9.61 8.00
C VAL A 134 -33.71 9.75 9.18
N ALA A 135 -33.24 9.49 10.41
CA ALA A 135 -34.08 9.65 11.60
C ALA A 135 -34.54 11.11 11.77
N ARG A 136 -33.62 12.06 11.63
CA ARG A 136 -33.92 13.50 11.72
C ARG A 136 -34.84 13.97 10.60
N GLN A 137 -34.66 13.45 9.38
CA GLN A 137 -35.56 13.70 8.25
C GLN A 137 -36.97 13.19 8.55
N ARG A 138 -37.11 11.95 9.04
CA ARG A 138 -38.42 11.37 9.42
C ARG A 138 -39.12 12.17 10.51
N GLN A 139 -38.37 12.65 11.49
CA GLN A 139 -38.89 13.51 12.54
C GLN A 139 -39.40 14.84 11.97
N ALA A 140 -38.60 15.52 11.14
CA ALA A 140 -39.01 16.76 10.48
C ALA A 140 -40.26 16.60 9.61
N ILE A 141 -40.38 15.48 8.88
CA ILE A 141 -41.60 15.15 8.11
C ILE A 141 -42.81 14.97 9.03
N THR A 142 -42.65 14.22 10.12
CA THR A 142 -43.74 13.96 11.08
C THR A 142 -44.22 15.26 11.74
N ASP A 143 -43.28 16.11 12.14
CA ASP A 143 -43.57 17.42 12.73
C ASP A 143 -44.28 18.35 11.74
N GLY A 144 -43.81 18.40 10.49
CA GLY A 144 -44.46 19.18 9.43
C GLY A 144 -45.86 18.67 9.10
N LEU A 145 -46.08 17.36 9.05
CA LEU A 145 -47.41 16.77 8.86
C LEU A 145 -48.35 17.12 10.03
N ARG A 146 -47.87 17.05 11.27
CA ARG A 146 -48.64 17.44 12.46
C ARG A 146 -49.06 18.91 12.40
N GLU A 147 -48.14 19.79 12.02
CA GLU A 147 -48.42 21.22 11.87
C GLU A 147 -49.45 21.48 10.75
N ASN A 148 -49.31 20.79 9.61
CA ASN A 148 -50.28 20.87 8.52
C ASN A 148 -51.69 20.41 8.94
N ILE A 149 -51.80 19.31 9.69
CA ILE A 149 -53.08 18.81 10.20
C ILE A 149 -53.74 19.84 11.13
N LEU A 150 -52.99 20.43 12.06
CA LEU A 150 -53.50 21.47 12.97
C LEU A 150 -53.97 22.71 12.20
N ASN A 151 -53.16 23.20 11.26
CA ASN A 151 -53.49 24.38 10.46
C ASN A 151 -54.73 24.16 9.58
N PHE A 152 -54.92 22.96 9.03
CA PHE A 152 -56.07 22.64 8.19
C PHE A 152 -57.35 22.47 9.03
N SER A 153 -57.25 21.78 10.17
CA SER A 153 -58.36 21.60 11.11
C SER A 153 -58.88 22.92 11.70
N HIS A 154 -58.02 23.93 11.84
CA HIS A 154 -58.43 25.25 12.34
C HIS A 154 -59.08 26.14 11.26
N LYS A 155 -58.82 25.91 9.97
CA LYS A 155 -59.32 26.75 8.87
C LYS A 155 -60.62 26.25 8.24
N VAL A 156 -60.97 24.98 8.45
CA VAL A 156 -62.18 24.36 7.89
C VAL A 156 -62.97 23.74 9.05
N GLU A 157 -64.06 24.39 9.45
CA GLU A 157 -64.91 23.91 10.53
C GLU A 157 -65.66 22.63 10.10
N GLY A 158 -65.50 21.55 10.86
CA GLY A 158 -66.26 20.30 10.71
C GLY A 158 -65.52 19.10 10.11
N THR A 159 -64.25 19.23 9.72
CA THR A 159 -63.48 18.11 9.15
C THR A 159 -62.82 17.26 10.24
N SER A 160 -62.96 15.94 10.15
CA SER A 160 -62.29 15.01 11.08
C SER A 160 -60.80 14.89 10.74
N ALA A 161 -59.93 14.77 11.75
CA ALA A 161 -58.50 14.49 11.55
C ALA A 161 -58.24 13.26 10.66
N LYS A 162 -59.19 12.30 10.63
CA LYS A 162 -59.15 11.12 9.77
C LYS A 162 -59.30 11.48 8.27
N GLU A 163 -60.21 12.39 7.93
CA GLU A 163 -60.45 12.80 6.53
C GLU A 163 -59.27 13.60 5.97
N VAL A 164 -58.60 14.39 6.82
CA VAL A 164 -57.37 15.11 6.45
C VAL A 164 -56.22 14.13 6.20
N MET A 165 -56.07 13.09 7.04
CA MET A 165 -55.09 12.04 6.81
C MET A 165 -55.35 11.28 5.50
N ASP A 166 -56.60 10.92 5.21
CA ASP A 166 -56.97 10.21 3.98
C ASP A 166 -56.63 11.04 2.73
N LEU A 167 -56.90 12.35 2.75
CA LEU A 167 -56.54 13.26 1.66
C LEU A 167 -55.01 13.36 1.49
N ILE A 168 -54.26 13.49 2.59
CA ILE A 168 -52.77 13.53 2.56
C ILE A 168 -52.21 12.24 1.96
N MET A 169 -52.76 11.09 2.34
CA MET A 169 -52.34 9.79 1.82
C MET A 169 -52.56 9.68 0.31
N ILE A 170 -53.70 10.18 -0.19
CA ILE A 170 -53.99 10.24 -1.63
C ILE A 170 -53.01 11.17 -2.35
N THR A 171 -52.71 12.34 -1.77
CA THR A 171 -51.72 13.25 -2.37
C THR A 171 -50.31 12.66 -2.38
N GLN A 172 -49.87 12.00 -1.31
CA GLN A 172 -48.58 11.32 -1.27
C GLN A 172 -48.52 10.17 -2.27
N TYR A 173 -49.60 9.42 -2.44
CA TYR A 173 -49.69 8.41 -3.50
C TYR A 173 -49.45 9.05 -4.88
N PHE A 174 -50.12 10.15 -5.22
CA PHE A 174 -49.88 10.82 -6.50
C PHE A 174 -48.50 11.47 -6.63
N ASP A 175 -47.94 12.02 -5.56
CA ASP A 175 -46.59 12.57 -5.56
C ASP A 175 -45.54 11.48 -5.76
N THR A 176 -45.69 10.31 -5.12
CA THR A 176 -44.80 9.16 -5.37
C THR A 176 -44.87 8.70 -6.81
N ILE A 177 -46.05 8.72 -7.44
CA ILE A 177 -46.24 8.40 -8.86
C ILE A 177 -45.52 9.41 -9.75
N LYS A 178 -45.67 10.70 -9.44
CA LYS A 178 -45.03 11.79 -10.18
C LYS A 178 -43.50 11.71 -10.08
N GLU A 179 -42.98 11.40 -8.90
CA GLU A 179 -41.54 11.24 -8.66
C GLU A 179 -40.98 10.01 -9.37
N LEU A 180 -41.70 8.88 -9.33
CA LEU A 180 -41.35 7.68 -10.09
C LEU A 180 -41.39 7.91 -11.61
N GLY A 181 -42.36 8.70 -12.09
CA GLY A 181 -42.50 9.05 -13.51
C GLY A 181 -41.45 10.06 -14.00
N ASN A 182 -40.93 10.91 -13.12
CA ASN A 182 -39.88 11.87 -13.45
C ASN A 182 -38.45 11.29 -13.38
N SER A 183 -38.27 10.09 -12.79
CA SER A 183 -36.99 9.40 -12.80
C SER A 183 -36.71 8.80 -14.18
N SER A 184 -35.97 9.55 -15.01
CA SER A 184 -35.72 9.26 -16.43
C SER A 184 -35.01 7.94 -16.76
N LYS A 185 -34.57 7.17 -15.75
CA LYS A 185 -33.87 5.88 -15.90
C LYS A 185 -34.66 4.65 -15.43
N ASN A 186 -35.88 4.81 -14.92
CA ASN A 186 -36.68 3.67 -14.46
C ASN A 186 -37.77 3.29 -15.48
N THR A 187 -37.73 2.06 -15.99
CA THR A 187 -38.87 1.43 -16.66
C THR A 187 -39.86 0.97 -15.59
N THR A 188 -40.77 1.85 -15.20
CA THR A 188 -41.79 1.56 -14.19
C THR A 188 -42.97 0.84 -14.82
N VAL A 189 -43.16 -0.44 -14.48
CA VAL A 189 -44.39 -1.17 -14.81
C VAL A 189 -45.39 -0.96 -13.67
N PHE A 190 -46.47 -0.24 -13.96
CA PHE A 190 -47.52 0.04 -12.99
C PHE A 190 -48.40 -1.21 -12.82
N LEU A 191 -48.34 -1.85 -11.66
CA LEU A 191 -49.17 -3.00 -11.30
C LEU A 191 -50.25 -2.55 -10.30
N PRO A 192 -51.50 -2.33 -10.74
CA PRO A 192 -52.57 -1.95 -9.84
C PRO A 192 -52.87 -3.12 -8.90
N HIS A 193 -52.84 -2.90 -7.59
CA HIS A 193 -53.15 -3.91 -6.58
C HIS A 193 -54.59 -3.70 -6.08
N GLY A 194 -55.56 -3.97 -6.95
CA GLY A 194 -56.97 -4.15 -6.58
C GLY A 194 -57.31 -5.64 -6.45
N PRO A 195 -58.29 -6.04 -5.62
CA PRO A 195 -58.68 -7.45 -5.43
C PRO A 195 -59.04 -8.20 -6.74
N GLY A 196 -59.40 -7.49 -7.81
CA GLY A 196 -59.66 -8.06 -9.14
C GLY A 196 -58.45 -8.09 -10.11
N HIS A 197 -57.41 -7.29 -9.87
CA HIS A 197 -56.36 -7.03 -10.87
C HIS A 197 -55.37 -8.18 -11.05
N VAL A 198 -55.12 -8.99 -10.02
CA VAL A 198 -54.23 -10.16 -10.12
C VAL A 198 -54.79 -11.19 -11.11
N ARG A 199 -56.12 -11.31 -11.19
CA ARG A 199 -56.80 -12.20 -12.14
C ARG A 199 -56.69 -11.68 -13.58
N ASP A 200 -56.81 -10.36 -13.76
CA ASP A 200 -56.73 -9.71 -15.07
C ASP A 200 -55.31 -9.74 -15.63
N ILE A 201 -54.28 -9.58 -14.79
CA ILE A 201 -52.86 -9.77 -15.18
C ILE A 201 -52.61 -11.21 -15.64
N GLY A 202 -53.13 -12.19 -14.89
CA GLY A 202 -53.03 -13.62 -15.26
C GLY A 202 -53.77 -13.97 -16.55
N GLN A 203 -54.79 -13.19 -16.95
CA GLN A 203 -55.45 -13.32 -18.26
C GLN A 203 -54.67 -12.61 -19.36
N GLN A 204 -54.17 -11.39 -19.13
CA GLN A 204 -53.38 -10.64 -20.10
C GLN A 204 -52.06 -11.34 -20.46
N ILE A 205 -51.36 -11.91 -19.48
CA ILE A 205 -50.14 -12.70 -19.74
C ILE A 205 -50.47 -13.97 -20.55
N ARG A 206 -51.56 -14.67 -20.21
CA ARG A 206 -51.99 -15.87 -20.96
C ARG A 206 -52.40 -15.55 -22.39
N ASN A 207 -53.14 -14.46 -22.60
CA ASN A 207 -53.56 -14.04 -23.93
C ASN A 207 -52.37 -13.57 -24.76
N GLY A 208 -51.45 -12.79 -24.18
CA GLY A 208 -50.21 -12.40 -24.86
C GLY A 208 -49.31 -13.59 -25.21
N MET A 209 -49.24 -14.61 -24.34
CA MET A 209 -48.53 -15.86 -24.65
C MET A 209 -49.22 -16.68 -25.75
N MET A 210 -50.56 -16.76 -25.75
CA MET A 210 -51.32 -17.44 -26.80
C MET A 210 -51.22 -16.72 -28.16
N GLU A 211 -51.23 -15.40 -28.17
CA GLU A 211 -51.09 -14.58 -29.38
C GLU A 211 -49.66 -14.67 -29.94
N ALA A 212 -48.64 -14.68 -29.07
CA ALA A 212 -47.26 -14.94 -29.47
C ALA A 212 -47.06 -16.36 -30.04
N ALA A 213 -47.68 -17.38 -29.43
CA ALA A 213 -47.64 -18.75 -29.93
C ALA A 213 -48.39 -18.91 -31.27
N SER A 214 -49.49 -18.16 -31.47
CA SER A 214 -50.26 -18.14 -32.72
C SER A 214 -49.49 -17.45 -33.85
N ALA A 215 -48.78 -16.38 -33.55
CA ALA A 215 -47.93 -15.66 -34.51
C ALA A 215 -46.70 -16.48 -34.96
N GLN A 216 -46.16 -17.35 -34.08
CA GLN A 216 -45.09 -18.28 -34.44
C GLN A 216 -45.53 -19.37 -35.43
N HIS A 217 -46.80 -19.80 -35.39
CA HIS A 217 -47.31 -20.82 -36.30
C HIS A 217 -47.60 -20.31 -37.73
N VAL A 218 -47.86 -19.01 -37.91
CA VAL A 218 -48.20 -18.43 -39.23
C VAL A 218 -46.96 -18.14 -40.10
N ASN A 219 -45.76 -18.07 -39.50
CA ASN A 219 -44.50 -17.74 -40.21
C ASN A 219 -43.69 -18.98 -40.67
N THR A 220 -44.29 -20.18 -40.69
CA THR A 220 -43.60 -21.44 -41.04
C THR A 220 -44.27 -22.25 -42.15
N GLU A 221 -45.06 -21.63 -43.02
CA GLU A 221 -45.43 -22.17 -44.33
C GLU A 221 -44.93 -21.30 -45.48
#